data_AF-A0AAD7PTR6-F1
#
_entry.id   AF-A0AAD7PTR6-F1
#
_cell.length_a   1.000
_cell.length_b   1.000
_cell.length_c   1.000
_cell.angle_alpha   90.00
_cell.angle_beta   90.00
_cell.angle_gamma   90.00
#
_symmetry.space_group_name_H-M   'P 1'
#
loop_
_entity.id
_entity.type
_entity.pdbx_description
1 polymer ?
#
loop_
_entity_poly.entity_id
_entity_poly.type
_entity_poly.pdbx_seq_one_letter_code
_entity_poly.pdbx_strand_id
1 'polypeptide(L)'
;MAEEGQVISCHTVEAWNEQLQKGNDSKKLIVVDFTASWCGPCRFIAPILAEIAKRTPEVIFVKVDVDELEVVGAKKEELQLKITKHATAAAASVASVASA
;
A
#
# COMPACT_ATOMS: atom_id res chain seq x y z
N MET A 1 12.30 -11.55 15.06
CA MET A 1 11.64 -12.70 14.42
C MET A 1 10.33 -12.17 13.85
N ALA A 2 10.24 -11.90 12.55
CA ALA A 2 8.99 -11.50 11.91
C ALA A 2 8.52 -12.73 11.12
N GLU A 3 7.40 -13.30 11.54
CA GLU A 3 6.80 -14.47 10.89
C GLU A 3 6.48 -14.13 9.43
N GLU A 4 6.99 -14.93 8.52
CA GLU A 4 6.83 -14.74 7.08
C GLU A 4 5.33 -14.84 6.72
N GLY A 5 4.82 -13.82 6.03
CA GLY A 5 3.42 -13.75 5.60
C GLY A 5 2.45 -13.02 6.56
N GLN A 6 2.97 -12.23 7.50
CA GLN A 6 2.16 -11.33 8.32
C GLN A 6 2.12 -9.89 7.76
N VAL A 7 0.96 -9.25 7.88
CA VAL A 7 0.80 -7.80 7.63
C VAL A 7 1.35 -7.04 8.83
N ILE A 8 2.42 -6.28 8.64
CA ILE A 8 3.12 -5.51 9.67
C ILE A 8 2.38 -4.19 9.89
N SER A 9 1.96 -3.88 11.12
CA SER A 9 1.37 -2.58 11.43
C SER A 9 2.43 -1.57 11.83
N CYS A 10 2.53 -0.48 11.07
CA CYS A 10 3.38 0.64 11.42
C CYS A 10 2.52 1.73 12.04
N HIS A 11 2.86 2.13 13.27
CA HIS A 11 2.22 3.22 14.01
C HIS A 11 3.17 4.41 14.23
N THR A 12 4.45 4.26 13.91
CA THR A 12 5.48 5.31 14.01
C THR A 12 6.26 5.45 12.71
N VAL A 13 6.80 6.65 12.47
CA VAL A 13 7.63 6.97 11.29
C VAL A 13 8.93 6.15 11.30
N GLU A 14 9.46 5.86 12.48
CA GLU A 14 10.65 5.03 12.65
C GLU A 14 10.39 3.59 12.21
N ALA A 15 9.29 2.98 12.69
CA ALA A 15 8.90 1.63 12.29
C ALA A 15 8.66 1.54 10.78
N TRP A 16 8.04 2.57 10.19
CA TRP A 16 7.86 2.69 8.75
C TRP A 16 9.19 2.70 7.99
N ASN A 17 10.13 3.55 8.38
CA ASN A 17 11.44 3.65 7.73
C ASN A 17 12.23 2.34 7.87
N GLU A 18 12.14 1.66 9.01
CA GLU A 18 12.79 0.37 9.21
C GLU A 18 12.26 -0.68 8.22
N GLN A 19 10.94 -0.78 8.02
CA GLN A 19 10.38 -1.73 7.05
C GLN A 19 10.78 -1.41 5.61
N LEU A 20 10.82 -0.13 5.24
CA LEU A 20 11.29 0.31 3.92
C LEU A 20 12.76 -0.06 3.69
N GLN A 21 13.62 0.23 4.67
CA GLN A 21 15.03 -0.09 4.58
C GLN A 21 15.23 -1.60 4.48
N LYS A 22 14.55 -2.38 5.32
CA LYS A 22 14.61 -3.84 5.31
C LYS A 22 14.20 -4.43 3.96
N GLY A 23 13.15 -3.91 3.32
CA GLY A 23 12.75 -4.37 1.99
C GLY A 23 13.74 -3.96 0.90
N ASN A 24 14.36 -2.79 1.01
CA ASN A 24 15.41 -2.35 0.06
C ASN A 24 16.69 -3.19 0.18
N ASP A 25 17.17 -3.45 1.39
CA ASP A 25 18.32 -4.32 1.66
C ASP A 25 18.05 -5.77 1.21
N SER A 26 16.84 -6.27 1.46
CA SER A 26 16.44 -7.63 1.08
C SER A 26 16.01 -7.76 -0.39
N LYS A 27 15.96 -6.64 -1.14
CA LYS A 27 15.36 -6.55 -2.49
C LYS A 27 13.99 -7.22 -2.61
N LYS A 28 13.20 -7.15 -1.54
CA LYS A 28 11.85 -7.73 -1.48
C LYS A 28 10.83 -6.67 -1.90
N LEU A 29 9.79 -7.12 -2.59
CA LEU A 29 8.67 -6.24 -2.92
C LEU A 29 7.96 -5.82 -1.62
N ILE A 30 7.62 -4.54 -1.49
CA ILE A 30 6.90 -4.00 -0.34
C ILE A 30 5.53 -3.54 -0.82
N VAL A 31 4.47 -4.08 -0.22
CA VAL A 31 3.08 -3.65 -0.42
C VAL A 31 2.64 -2.87 0.80
N VAL A 32 2.16 -1.65 0.55
CA VAL A 32 1.69 -0.76 1.61
C VAL A 32 0.19 -0.58 1.49
N ASP A 33 -0.52 -1.02 2.53
CA ASP A 33 -1.95 -0.78 2.72
C ASP A 33 -2.15 0.46 3.58
N PHE A 34 -2.67 1.52 2.96
CA PHE A 34 -3.02 2.75 3.65
C PHE A 34 -4.48 2.69 4.06
N THR A 35 -4.72 2.34 5.32
CA THR A 35 -6.06 2.15 5.90
C THR A 35 -6.47 3.33 6.76
N ALA A 36 -7.73 3.34 7.17
CA ALA A 36 -8.27 4.29 8.14
C ALA A 36 -9.43 3.63 8.90
N SER A 37 -9.57 3.94 10.18
CA SER A 37 -10.67 3.41 11.02
C SER A 37 -12.06 3.74 10.47
N TRP A 38 -12.20 4.86 9.75
CA TRP A 38 -13.44 5.31 9.11
C TRP A 38 -13.64 4.78 7.69
N CYS A 39 -12.64 4.09 7.11
CA CYS A 39 -12.72 3.57 5.76
C CYS A 39 -13.44 2.21 5.71
N GLY A 40 -14.74 2.24 5.41
CA GLY A 40 -15.56 1.03 5.23
C GLY A 40 -14.98 0.02 4.21
N PRO A 41 -14.62 0.43 2.97
CA PRO A 41 -14.02 -0.46 1.97
C PRO A 41 -12.69 -1.09 2.41
N CYS A 42 -11.89 -0.38 3.23
CA CYS A 42 -10.61 -0.87 3.73
C CYS A 42 -10.78 -2.10 4.64
N ARG A 43 -11.89 -2.20 5.37
CA ARG A 43 -12.21 -3.39 6.19
C ARG A 43 -12.47 -4.64 5.34
N PHE A 44 -12.94 -4.49 4.11
CA PHE A 44 -13.16 -5.62 3.19
C PHE A 44 -11.87 -6.11 2.54
N ILE A 45 -10.94 -5.20 2.20
CA ILE A 45 -9.67 -5.58 1.55
C ILE A 45 -8.65 -6.15 2.55
N ALA A 46 -8.71 -5.74 3.82
CA ALA A 46 -7.81 -6.21 4.87
C ALA A 46 -7.67 -7.75 4.99
N PRO A 47 -8.75 -8.55 5.05
CA PRO A 47 -8.61 -10.02 5.08
C PRO A 47 -8.03 -10.61 3.79
N ILE A 48 -8.28 -9.97 2.64
CA ILE A 48 -7.74 -10.40 1.35
C ILE A 48 -6.23 -10.16 1.30
N LEU A 49 -5.77 -8.99 1.75
CA LEU A 49 -4.34 -8.69 1.87
C LEU A 49 -3.63 -9.63 2.85
N ALA A 50 -4.28 -9.99 3.96
CA ALA A 50 -3.74 -10.98 4.89
C ALA A 50 -3.62 -12.38 4.29
N GLU A 51 -4.61 -12.81 3.49
CA GLU A 51 -4.56 -14.07 2.72
C GLU A 51 -3.42 -14.08 1.70
N ILE A 52 -3.23 -12.96 0.98
CA ILE A 52 -2.16 -12.82 -0.01
C ILE A 52 -0.80 -12.84 0.69
N ALA A 53 -0.66 -12.10 1.81
CA ALA A 53 0.57 -12.06 2.60
C ALA A 53 1.04 -13.48 2.99
N LYS A 54 0.12 -14.33 3.45
CA LYS A 54 0.43 -15.73 3.78
C LYS A 54 0.92 -16.55 2.58
N ARG A 55 0.44 -16.24 1.37
CA ARG A 55 0.80 -16.96 0.14
C ARG A 55 2.08 -16.42 -0.51
N THR A 56 2.47 -15.18 -0.20
CA THR A 56 3.66 -14.54 -0.77
C THR A 56 4.62 -14.10 0.34
N PRO A 57 5.33 -15.04 1.00
CA PRO A 57 6.29 -14.74 2.08
C PRO A 57 7.51 -13.94 1.61
N GLU A 58 7.74 -13.90 0.30
CA GLU A 58 8.76 -13.07 -0.35
C GLU A 58 8.39 -11.58 -0.41
N VAL A 59 7.12 -11.24 -0.15
CA VAL A 59 6.59 -9.87 -0.18
C VAL A 59 6.36 -9.38 1.24
N ILE A 60 6.79 -8.14 1.51
CA ILE A 60 6.57 -7.49 2.80
C ILE A 60 5.27 -6.70 2.72
N PHE A 61 4.29 -7.06 3.53
CA PHE A 61 3.03 -6.31 3.65
C PHE A 61 3.09 -5.40 4.86
N VAL A 62 2.84 -4.12 4.65
CA VAL A 62 2.81 -3.10 5.70
C VAL A 62 1.46 -2.43 5.67
N LYS A 63 0.80 -2.31 6.82
CA LYS A 63 -0.38 -1.44 6.97
C LYS A 63 -0.02 -0.18 7.72
N VAL A 64 -0.54 0.95 7.25
CA VAL A 64 -0.38 2.28 7.82
C VAL A 64 -1.76 2.89 7.98
N ASP A 65 -2.11 3.25 9.20
CA ASP A 65 -3.30 4.07 9.43
C ASP A 65 -2.97 5.54 9.11
N VAL A 66 -3.74 6.14 8.19
CA VAL A 66 -3.49 7.51 7.72
C VAL A 66 -3.83 8.57 8.77
N ASP A 67 -4.64 8.23 9.77
CA ASP A 67 -4.98 9.09 10.91
C ASP A 67 -3.84 9.10 11.94
N GLU A 68 -3.23 7.92 12.18
CA GLU A 68 -2.10 7.79 13.11
C GLU A 68 -0.79 8.32 12.53
N LEU A 69 -0.58 8.20 11.21
CA LEU A 69 0.65 8.58 10.53
C LEU A 69 0.39 9.58 9.40
N GLU A 70 -0.12 10.77 9.75
CA GLU A 70 -0.44 11.85 8.80
C GLU A 70 0.72 12.15 7.84
N VAL A 71 1.96 12.21 8.33
CA VAL A 71 3.17 12.48 7.50
C VAL A 71 3.41 11.39 6.44
N VAL A 72 3.08 10.14 6.75
CA VAL A 72 3.21 9.01 5.81
C VAL A 72 1.97 8.95 4.90
N GLY A 73 0.79 9.30 5.42
CA GLY A 73 -0.44 9.49 4.67
C GLY A 73 -0.33 10.58 3.60
N ALA A 74 0.33 11.70 3.88
CA ALA A 74 0.58 12.76 2.89
C ALA A 74 1.39 12.25 1.68
N LYS A 75 2.34 11.32 1.91
CA LYS A 75 3.08 10.66 0.82
C LYS A 75 2.20 9.76 -0.04
N LYS A 76 1.10 9.19 0.51
CA LYS A 76 0.11 8.44 -0.27
C LYS A 76 -0.48 9.33 -1.36
N GLU A 77 -0.81 10.57 -1.03
CA GLU A 77 -1.43 11.51 -1.96
C GLU A 77 -0.47 11.90 -3.09
N GLU A 78 0.82 12.11 -2.77
CA GLU A 78 1.87 12.31 -3.78
C GLU A 78 2.11 11.07 -4.66
N LEU A 79 2.05 9.86 -4.08
CA LEU A 79 2.20 8.60 -4.80
C LEU A 79 1.00 8.33 -5.72
N GLN A 80 -0.23 8.57 -5.25
CA GLN A 80 -1.43 8.46 -6.08
C GLN A 80 -1.43 9.48 -7.21
N LEU A 81 -0.96 10.70 -6.97
CA LEU A 81 -0.80 11.69 -8.02
C LEU A 81 0.20 11.23 -9.10
N LYS A 82 1.28 10.55 -8.71
CA LYS A 82 2.29 9.99 -9.64
C LYS A 82 1.77 8.77 -10.41
N ILE A 83 1.00 7.89 -9.76
CA ILE A 83 0.39 6.70 -10.38
C ILE A 83 -0.71 7.12 -11.37
N THR A 84 -1.59 8.04 -11.00
CA THR A 84 -2.65 8.55 -11.88
C THR A 84 -2.08 9.21 -13.13
N LYS A 85 -1.00 9.99 -13.02
CA LYS A 85 -0.32 10.58 -14.19
C LYS A 85 0.26 9.54 -15.15
N HIS A 86 0.76 8.40 -14.65
CA HIS A 86 1.22 7.29 -15.51
C HIS A 86 0.08 6.45 -16.08
N ALA A 87 -1.02 6.28 -15.34
CA ALA A 87 -2.20 5.57 -15.83
C ALA A 87 -2.90 6.31 -16.99
N THR A 88 -2.94 7.65 -16.96
CA THR A 88 -3.54 8.44 -18.05
C THR A 88 -2.70 8.44 -19.34
N ALA A 89 -1.39 8.14 -19.27
CA ALA A 89 -0.57 7.92 -20.46
C ALA A 89 -0.88 6.57 -21.15
N ALA A 90 -1.35 5.56 -20.40
CA ALA A 90 -1.77 4.27 -20.93
C ALA A 90 -3.25 4.22 -21.38
N ALA A 91 -4.07 5.19 -20.97
CA ALA A 91 -5.51 5.23 -21.27
C ALA A 91 -5.88 5.93 -22.59
N ALA A 92 -4.91 6.34 -23.41
CA ALA A 92 -5.18 6.94 -24.73
C ALA A 92 -5.82 5.98 -25.76
N SER A 93 -6.08 4.71 -25.41
CA SER A 93 -6.79 3.74 -26.28
C SER A 93 -8.23 3.41 -25.85
N VAL A 94 -8.81 4.04 -24.82
CA VAL A 94 -10.22 3.76 -24.41
C VAL A 94 -11.15 4.98 -24.48
N ALA A 95 -10.70 6.09 -25.07
CA ALA A 95 -11.54 7.26 -25.32
C ALA A 95 -12.38 7.08 -26.60
N SER A 96 -13.43 6.25 -26.57
CA SER A 96 -14.51 6.31 -27.57
C SER A 96 -15.89 5.86 -27.09
N VAL A 97 -16.09 5.49 -25.82
CA VAL A 97 -17.43 5.08 -25.33
C VAL A 97 -17.92 5.97 -24.18
N ALA A 98 -18.06 7.26 -24.45
CA ALA A 98 -18.84 8.16 -23.60
C ALA A 98 -19.42 9.35 -24.39
N SER A 99 -19.90 9.07 -25.61
CA SER A 99 -20.79 9.95 -26.37
C SER A 99 -21.87 9.08 -27.01
N ALA A 100 -22.84 8.66 -26.20
CA ALA A 100 -24.16 8.22 -26.61
C ALA A 100 -25.11 8.36 -25.41
#